data_AF-A0A6F8XLL5-F1
#
_entry.id   AF-A0A6F8XLL5-F1
#
_cell.length_a   1.000
_cell.length_b   1.000
_cell.length_c   1.000
_cell.angle_alpha   90.00
_cell.angle_beta   90.00
_cell.angle_gamma   90.00
#
_symmetry.space_group_name_H-M   'P 1'
#
loop_
_entity.id
_entity.type
_entity.pdbx_description
1 polymer ?
#
loop_
_entity_poly.entity_id
_entity_poly.type
_entity_poly.pdbx_seq_one_letter_code
_entity_poly.pdbx_strand_id
1 'polypeptide(L)'
;MICASRPDQVFWGHQLERLRAGRTLPFAAVTTRRLVATVGAVLADRSRERARELAGRLHQEHAVVAAANLVEAVRRERPGTADPLALDHP
;
A
#
# COMPACT_ATOMS: atom_id res chain seq x y z
N MET A 1 0.93 11.23 -7.56
CA MET A 1 0.82 10.68 -8.93
C MET A 1 1.72 9.47 -9.02
N ILE A 2 1.30 8.42 -9.71
CA ILE A 2 2.14 7.26 -10.00
C ILE A 2 2.44 7.24 -11.50
N CYS A 3 3.72 7.16 -11.85
CA CYS A 3 4.16 6.85 -13.21
C CYS A 3 4.43 5.35 -13.29
N ALA A 4 3.49 4.58 -13.82
CA ALA A 4 3.50 3.13 -13.69
C ALA A 4 4.29 2.45 -14.81
N SER A 5 5.34 1.70 -14.44
CA SER A 5 6.09 0.83 -15.36
C SER A 5 5.99 -0.66 -14.99
N ARG A 6 5.42 -0.98 -13.82
CA ARG A 6 5.28 -2.34 -13.30
C ARG A 6 3.84 -2.65 -12.87
N PRO A 7 3.41 -3.92 -12.86
CA PRO A 7 2.04 -4.31 -12.54
C PRO A 7 1.57 -3.85 -11.15
N ASP A 8 2.44 -3.89 -10.14
CA ASP A 8 2.14 -3.42 -8.78
C ASP A 8 1.84 -1.91 -8.77
N GLN A 9 2.58 -1.11 -9.54
CA GLN A 9 2.35 0.32 -9.64
C GLN A 9 1.05 0.65 -10.37
N VAL A 10 0.65 -0.16 -11.37
CA VAL A 10 -0.66 -0.03 -12.03
C VAL A 10 -1.78 -0.32 -11.03
N PHE A 11 -1.66 -1.42 -10.28
CA PHE A 11 -2.63 -1.80 -9.26
C PHE A 11 -2.80 -0.68 -8.21
N TRP A 12 -1.71 -0.21 -7.60
CA TRP A 12 -1.77 0.84 -6.59
C TRP A 12 -2.19 2.20 -7.17
N GLY A 13 -1.81 2.49 -8.40
CA GLY A 13 -2.26 3.66 -9.13
C GLY A 13 -3.78 3.73 -9.25
N HIS A 14 -4.42 2.61 -9.63
CA HIS A 14 -5.88 2.53 -9.69
C HIS A 14 -6.54 2.70 -8.33
N GLN A 15 -5.93 2.21 -7.23
CA GLN A 15 -6.46 2.47 -5.89
C GLN A 15 -6.44 3.96 -5.52
N LEU A 16 -5.36 4.67 -5.84
CA LEU A 16 -5.28 6.12 -5.63
C LEU A 16 -6.33 6.88 -6.43
N GLU A 17 -6.60 6.47 -7.67
CA GLU A 17 -7.64 7.06 -8.52
C GLU A 17 -9.04 6.82 -7.96
N ARG A 18 -9.34 5.59 -7.51
CA ARG A 18 -10.62 5.25 -6.86
C ARG A 18 -10.86 6.09 -5.61
N LEU A 19 -9.81 6.35 -4.84
CA LEU A 19 -9.85 7.18 -3.63
C LEU A 19 -9.79 8.69 -3.94
N ARG A 20 -9.65 9.08 -5.21
CA ARG A 20 -9.44 10.46 -5.67
C ARG A 20 -8.24 11.14 -4.98
N ALA A 21 -7.29 10.35 -4.49
CA ALA A 21 -6.08 10.80 -3.81
C ALA A 21 -4.89 10.97 -4.77
N GLY A 22 -5.07 10.62 -6.05
CA GLY A 22 -4.04 10.78 -7.06
C GLY A 22 -4.49 10.36 -8.46
N ARG A 23 -3.51 10.26 -9.36
CA ARG A 23 -3.67 9.87 -10.76
C ARG A 23 -2.54 8.93 -11.18
N THR A 24 -2.81 8.09 -12.17
CA THR A 24 -1.86 7.15 -12.77
C THR A 24 -1.56 7.54 -14.20
N LEU A 25 -0.27 7.52 -14.57
CA LEU A 25 0.18 7.66 -15.95
C LEU A 25 1.06 6.46 -16.30
N PRO A 26 0.65 5.59 -17.24
CA PRO A 26 1.52 4.52 -17.73
C PRO A 26 2.80 5.12 -18.34
N PHE A 27 3.96 4.57 -17.99
CA PHE A 27 5.26 5.06 -18.45
C PHE A 27 5.36 5.08 -19.98
N ALA A 28 4.85 4.03 -20.64
CA ALA A 28 4.79 3.93 -22.09
C ALA A 28 3.94 5.03 -22.77
N ALA A 29 3.10 5.74 -22.01
CA ALA A 29 2.24 6.80 -22.49
C ALA A 29 2.71 8.21 -22.04
N VAL A 30 3.89 8.32 -21.43
CA VAL A 30 4.44 9.60 -20.97
C VAL A 30 4.81 10.46 -22.16
N THR A 31 4.20 11.64 -22.21
CA THR A 31 4.61 12.75 -23.06
C THR A 31 4.56 14.02 -22.23
N THR A 32 5.30 15.07 -22.59
CA THR A 32 5.27 16.36 -21.86
C THR A 32 3.84 16.86 -21.68
N ARG A 33 3.02 16.80 -22.74
CA ARG A 33 1.60 17.19 -22.69
C ARG A 33 0.80 16.36 -21.67
N ARG A 34 0.95 15.03 -21.69
CA ARG A 34 0.22 14.14 -20.76
C ARG A 34 0.70 14.31 -19.33
N LEU A 35 1.99 14.48 -19.12
CA LEU A 35 2.58 14.73 -17.81
C LEU A 35 2.05 16.03 -17.20
N VAL A 36 2.12 17.14 -17.94
CA VAL A 36 1.61 18.45 -17.48
C VAL A 36 0.11 18.37 -17.16
N ALA A 37 -0.69 17.76 -18.04
CA ALA A 37 -2.12 17.59 -17.79
C ALA A 37 -2.40 16.75 -16.54
N THR A 38 -1.63 15.68 -16.31
CA THR A 38 -1.83 14.78 -15.17
C THR A 38 -1.43 15.44 -13.86
N VAL A 39 -0.28 16.15 -13.84
CA VAL A 39 0.17 16.93 -12.68
C VAL A 39 -0.82 18.05 -12.38
N GLY A 40 -1.26 18.78 -13.40
CA GLY A 40 -2.27 19.84 -13.25
C GLY A 40 -3.56 19.33 -12.62
N ALA A 41 -4.06 18.17 -13.08
CA ALA A 41 -5.23 17.54 -12.48
C ALA A 41 -5.00 17.20 -10.99
N VAL A 42 -3.88 16.57 -10.62
CA VAL A 42 -3.58 16.24 -9.21
C VAL A 42 -3.50 17.49 -8.32
N LEU A 43 -3.00 18.60 -8.84
CA LEU A 43 -2.89 19.84 -8.10
C LEU A 43 -4.24 20.57 -7.95
N ALA A 44 -5.13 20.45 -8.93
CA ALA A 44 -6.42 21.12 -8.93
C ALA A 44 -7.52 20.36 -8.14
N ASP A 45 -7.46 19.04 -8.07
CA ASP A 45 -8.67 18.21 -7.87
C ASP A 45 -8.94 17.78 -6.41
N ARG A 46 -8.69 18.65 -5.42
CA ARG A 46 -8.70 18.31 -3.97
C ARG A 46 -7.89 17.04 -3.60
N SER A 47 -7.09 16.49 -4.52
CA SER A 47 -6.36 15.24 -4.29
C SER A 47 -5.41 15.38 -3.11
N ARG A 48 -4.91 16.59 -2.84
CA ARG A 48 -4.10 16.89 -1.65
C ARG A 48 -4.86 16.68 -0.34
N GLU A 49 -6.14 17.06 -0.26
CA GLU A 49 -6.96 16.85 0.94
C GLU A 49 -7.29 15.36 1.11
N ARG A 50 -7.70 14.69 0.02
CA ARG A 50 -7.97 13.24 0.05
C ARG A 50 -6.74 12.41 0.38
N ALA A 51 -5.57 12.79 -0.12
CA ALA A 51 -4.32 12.15 0.23
C ALA A 51 -3.96 12.34 1.72
N ARG A 52 -4.22 13.53 2.29
CA ARG A 52 -4.05 13.76 3.73
C ARG A 52 -5.02 12.95 4.57
N GLU A 53 -6.30 12.87 4.17
CA GLU A 53 -7.31 12.05 4.83
C GLU A 53 -6.89 10.57 4.83
N LEU A 54 -6.45 10.06 3.68
CA LEU A 54 -5.93 8.70 3.54
C LEU A 54 -4.70 8.47 4.45
N ALA A 55 -3.75 9.41 4.47
CA ALA A 55 -2.58 9.33 5.33
C ALA A 55 -2.96 9.31 6.82
N GLY A 56 -3.95 10.13 7.23
CA GLY A 56 -4.47 10.13 8.59
C GLY A 56 -5.07 8.78 8.99
N ARG A 57 -5.86 8.17 8.12
CA ARG A 57 -6.43 6.83 8.34
C ARG A 57 -5.35 5.77 8.47
N LEU A 58 -4.38 5.75 7.55
CA LEU A 58 -3.27 4.79 7.59
C LEU A 58 -2.42 4.93 8.85
N HIS A 59 -2.24 6.15 9.36
CA HIS A 59 -1.50 6.38 10.60
C HIS A 59 -2.24 5.88 11.84
N GLN A 60 -3.57 5.92 11.83
CA GLN A 60 -4.41 5.48 12.94
C GLN A 60 -4.63 3.96 12.97
N GLU A 61 -4.33 3.26 11.87
CA GLU A 61 -4.47 1.81 11.83
C GLU A 61 -3.40 1.10 12.66
N HIS A 62 -3.83 0.25 13.60
CA HIS A 62 -2.96 -0.61 14.41
C HIS A 62 -2.46 -1.83 13.61
N ALA A 63 -1.96 -1.60 12.40
CA ALA A 63 -1.58 -2.66 11.46
C ALA A 63 -0.56 -3.65 12.05
N VAL A 64 0.36 -3.16 12.88
CA VAL A 64 1.35 -4.01 13.58
C VAL A 64 0.67 -4.99 14.53
N VAL A 65 -0.29 -4.52 15.34
CA VAL A 65 -1.03 -5.37 16.28
C VAL A 65 -1.89 -6.38 15.52
N ALA A 66 -2.56 -5.94 14.44
CA ALA A 66 -3.33 -6.84 13.59
C ALA A 66 -2.46 -7.93 12.95
N ALA A 67 -1.28 -7.57 12.44
CA ALA A 67 -0.32 -8.52 11.88
C ALA A 67 0.18 -9.52 12.93
N ALA A 68 0.53 -9.05 14.13
CA ALA A 68 0.92 -9.92 15.24
C ALA A 68 -0.20 -10.90 15.60
N ASN A 69 -1.45 -10.42 15.72
CA ASN A 69 -2.60 -11.27 16.01
C ASN A 69 -2.84 -12.35 14.94
N LEU A 70 -2.61 -12.03 13.65
CA LEU A 70 -2.72 -12.99 12.55
C LEU A 70 -1.64 -14.07 12.64
N VAL A 71 -0.38 -13.70 12.92
CA VAL A 71 0.72 -14.66 13.10
C VAL A 71 0.42 -15.59 14.28
N GLU A 72 -0.02 -15.04 15.40
CA GLU A 72 -0.38 -15.82 16.59
C GLU A 72 -1.58 -16.74 16.35
N ALA A 73 -2.58 -16.31 15.56
CA ALA A 73 -3.70 -17.16 15.17
C ALA A 73 -3.25 -18.36 14.34
N VAL A 74 -2.40 -18.14 13.33
CA VAL A 74 -1.82 -19.22 12.51
C VAL A 74 -0.96 -20.17 13.35
N ARG A 75 -0.23 -19.65 14.36
CA ARG A 75 0.51 -20.48 15.30
C ARG A 75 -0.41 -21.34 16.17
N ARG A 76 -1.53 -20.79 16.67
CA ARG A 76 -2.50 -21.54 17.48
C ARG A 76 -3.21 -22.64 16.69
N GLU A 77 -3.47 -22.42 15.40
CA GLU A 77 -4.09 -23.40 14.50
C GLU A 77 -3.13 -24.52 14.06
N ARG A 78 -1.82 -24.34 14.26
CA ARG A 78 -0.79 -25.38 14.09
C ARG A 78 -0.28 -25.85 15.46
N PRO A 79 -0.94 -26.84 16.11
CA PRO A 79 -0.34 -27.45 17.30
C PRO A 79 1.03 -28.00 16.91
N GLY A 80 2.04 -27.62 17.70
CA GLY A 80 3.43 -27.58 17.26
C GLY A 80 3.92 -28.79 16.49
N THR A 81 4.53 -28.55 15.32
CA THR A 81 5.75 -29.28 15.01
C THR A 81 6.73 -29.01 16.16
N ALA A 82 7.13 -30.07 16.84
CA ALA A 82 8.05 -30.06 17.95
C ALA A 82 9.24 -29.13 17.69
N ASP A 83 9.61 -28.37 18.72
CA ASP A 83 10.83 -27.57 18.76
C ASP A 83 12.06 -28.47 18.52
N PRO A 84 12.83 -28.29 17.42
CA PRO A 84 14.04 -29.07 17.20
C PRO A 84 15.22 -28.60 18.07
N LEU A 85 15.04 -27.56 18.89
CA LEU A 85 16.09 -26.96 19.71
C LEU A 85 15.89 -27.13 21.22
N ALA A 86 15.03 -28.05 21.64
CA ALA A 86 15.12 -28.64 22.98
C ALA A 86 16.36 -29.57 23.04
N LEU A 87 17.55 -28.99 22.88
CA LEU A 87 18.79 -29.65 23.23
C LEU A 87 18.97 -29.51 24.74
N ASP A 88 19.04 -30.67 25.38
CA ASP A 88 19.46 -30.89 26.76
C ASP A 88 20.61 -29.95 27.13
N HIS A 89 20.39 -29.18 28.19
CA HIS A 89 21.48 -28.73 29.04
C HIS A 89 21.35 -29.43 30.40
N PRO A 90 22.48 -29.91 30.95
CA PRO A 90 22.55 -30.83 32.08
C PRO A 90 22.04 -30.25 33.39
#